data_AF-A0A9E2GDB6-F1
#
_entry.id   AF-A0A9E2GDB6-F1
#
_cell.length_a   1.000
_cell.length_b   1.000
_cell.length_c   1.000
_cell.angle_alpha   90.00
_cell.angle_beta   90.00
_cell.angle_gamma   90.00
#
_symmetry.space_group_name_H-M   'P 1'
#
loop_
_entity.id
_entity.type
_entity.pdbx_description
1 polymer ?
#
loop_
_entity_poly.entity_id
_entity_poly.type
_entity_poly.pdbx_seq_one_letter_code
_entity_poly.pdbx_strand_id
1 'polypeptide(L)'
;MMIMGHRGAAALEPENTLLSIRKAMEIGVDAVEIDVHLSKDKEIVVMHDSTLDRTTNGTGPVNNYTLSELKKYDAGKGETIPTLQQVMELTDKKVSLVIELKEKDTEKIVVEQIKKNKIEDNVYVISFWHRLVKNV
;
A
#
# COMPACT_ATOMS: atom_id res chain seq x y z
N MET A 1 22.07 -9.25 -2.06
CA MET A 1 20.75 -9.78 -2.46
C MET A 1 19.75 -9.16 -1.51
N MET A 2 18.63 -8.64 -2.02
CA MET A 2 17.57 -8.05 -1.20
C MET A 2 16.32 -8.94 -1.31
N ILE A 3 15.75 -9.32 -0.18
CA ILE A 3 14.54 -10.15 -0.08
C ILE A 3 13.37 -9.22 0.22
N MET A 4 12.32 -9.30 -0.60
CA MET A 4 11.15 -8.43 -0.48
C MET A 4 9.88 -9.25 -0.26
N GLY A 5 9.09 -8.85 0.73
CA GLY A 5 7.72 -9.33 0.87
C GLY A 5 6.80 -8.65 -0.14
N HIS A 6 6.50 -9.32 -1.25
CA HIS A 6 5.56 -8.83 -2.27
C HIS A 6 4.14 -8.77 -1.70
N ARG A 7 3.58 -7.56 -1.60
CA ARG A 7 2.31 -7.26 -0.92
C ARG A 7 2.28 -7.71 0.55
N GLY A 8 3.42 -7.61 1.22
CA GLY A 8 3.68 -8.23 2.52
C GLY A 8 4.05 -9.71 2.40
N ALA A 9 3.59 -10.54 3.34
CA ALA A 9 3.72 -12.00 3.29
C ALA A 9 2.48 -12.64 2.64
N ALA A 10 2.15 -12.24 1.41
CA ALA A 10 0.89 -12.58 0.73
C ALA A 10 0.60 -14.10 0.57
N ALA A 11 1.63 -14.94 0.66
CA ALA A 11 1.46 -16.40 0.66
C ALA A 11 0.94 -16.96 2.00
N LEU A 12 1.02 -16.18 3.09
CA LEU A 12 0.69 -16.58 4.46
C LEU A 12 -0.50 -15.80 5.03
N GLU A 13 -0.61 -14.54 4.66
CA GLU A 13 -1.59 -13.59 5.18
C GLU A 13 -2.26 -12.80 4.05
N PRO A 14 -3.45 -12.21 4.27
CA PRO A 14 -4.15 -11.45 3.24
C PRO A 14 -3.29 -10.32 2.68
N GLU A 15 -3.06 -10.32 1.36
CA GLU A 15 -2.15 -9.36 0.72
C GLU A 15 -2.50 -7.90 1.02
N ASN A 16 -1.49 -7.01 1.04
CA ASN A 16 -1.67 -5.56 1.23
C ASN A 16 -2.39 -5.16 2.55
N THR A 17 -2.43 -6.04 3.56
CA THR A 17 -2.94 -5.75 4.91
C THR A 17 -1.81 -5.45 5.90
N LEU A 18 -2.13 -4.79 7.02
CA LEU A 18 -1.16 -4.56 8.09
C LEU A 18 -0.71 -5.88 8.72
N LEU A 19 -1.60 -6.87 8.82
CA LEU A 19 -1.26 -8.23 9.24
C LEU A 19 -0.21 -8.87 8.33
N SER A 20 -0.38 -8.81 7.01
CA SER A 20 0.58 -9.36 6.05
C SER A 20 1.93 -8.64 6.07
N ILE A 21 1.92 -7.31 6.20
CA ILE A 21 3.14 -6.50 6.33
C ILE A 21 3.88 -6.85 7.62
N ARG A 22 3.18 -6.93 8.75
CA ARG A 22 3.77 -7.36 10.04
C ARG A 22 4.36 -8.74 9.94
N LYS A 23 3.66 -9.67 9.27
CA LYS A 23 4.16 -11.04 9.08
C LYS A 23 5.45 -11.07 8.25
N ALA A 24 5.55 -10.25 7.20
CA ALA A 24 6.79 -10.13 6.43
C ALA A 24 7.95 -9.58 7.29
N MET A 25 7.68 -8.57 8.12
CA MET A 25 8.68 -8.03 9.05
C MET A 25 9.14 -9.08 10.09
N GLU A 26 8.24 -9.90 10.61
CA GLU A 26 8.57 -11.02 11.52
C GLU A 26 9.45 -12.08 10.86
N ILE A 27 9.28 -12.31 9.56
CA ILE A 27 10.10 -13.25 8.78
C ILE A 27 11.52 -12.69 8.57
N GLY A 28 11.70 -11.38 8.68
CA GLY A 28 13.00 -10.72 8.52
C GLY A 28 13.35 -10.37 7.07
N VAL A 29 12.36 -9.97 6.26
CA VAL A 29 12.61 -9.44 4.91
C VAL A 29 13.34 -8.09 4.98
N ASP A 30 14.13 -7.78 3.95
CA ASP A 30 14.84 -6.49 3.85
C ASP A 30 13.88 -5.34 3.49
N ALA A 31 12.86 -5.65 2.67
CA ALA A 31 11.85 -4.69 2.27
C ALA A 31 10.45 -5.32 2.18
N VAL A 32 9.43 -4.47 2.23
CA VAL A 32 8.05 -4.86 1.93
C VAL A 32 7.58 -4.03 0.75
N GLU A 33 6.98 -4.70 -0.23
CA GLU A 33 6.33 -4.07 -1.37
C GLU A 33 4.83 -3.96 -1.11
N ILE A 34 4.24 -2.84 -1.54
CA ILE A 34 2.82 -2.54 -1.45
C ILE A 34 2.34 -1.80 -2.70
N ASP A 35 1.05 -1.94 -2.98
CA ASP A 35 0.39 -1.28 -4.10
C ASP A 35 -0.53 -0.15 -3.62
N VAL A 36 -0.58 0.98 -4.33
CA VAL A 36 -1.41 2.13 -3.91
C VAL A 36 -2.39 2.64 -4.98
N HIS A 37 -3.59 3.00 -4.50
CA HIS A 37 -4.66 3.72 -5.23
C HIS A 37 -5.20 4.89 -4.39
N LEU A 38 -6.04 5.72 -5.00
CA LEU A 38 -6.80 6.79 -4.39
C LEU A 38 -8.24 6.34 -4.09
N SER A 39 -8.69 6.71 -2.90
CA SER A 39 -10.12 6.77 -2.60
C SER A 39 -10.80 7.95 -3.32
N LYS A 40 -12.13 7.98 -3.27
CA LYS A 40 -12.97 9.07 -3.77
C LYS A 40 -12.60 10.43 -3.18
N ASP A 41 -12.26 10.45 -1.90
CA ASP A 41 -11.83 11.64 -1.13
C ASP A 41 -10.31 11.87 -1.17
N LYS A 42 -9.60 11.23 -2.10
CA LYS A 42 -8.17 11.44 -2.41
C LYS A 42 -7.21 11.04 -1.29
N GLU A 43 -7.60 10.07 -0.46
CA GLU A 43 -6.71 9.39 0.47
C GLU A 43 -5.98 8.24 -0.23
N ILE A 44 -4.70 8.04 0.10
CA ILE A 44 -3.90 6.93 -0.43
C ILE A 44 -4.21 5.65 0.35
N VAL A 45 -4.79 4.67 -0.34
CA VAL A 45 -5.13 3.34 0.19
C VAL A 45 -4.25 2.26 -0.42
N VAL A 46 -4.01 1.21 0.34
CA VAL A 46 -3.11 0.11 -0.02
C VAL A 46 -3.90 -1.06 -0.57
N MET A 47 -3.85 -1.26 -1.88
CA MET A 47 -4.55 -2.34 -2.59
C MET A 47 -3.97 -2.54 -3.98
N HIS A 48 -3.96 -3.77 -4.49
CA HIS A 48 -3.42 -4.05 -5.82
C HIS A 48 -4.41 -3.71 -6.95
N ASP A 49 -5.59 -4.32 -6.90
CA ASP A 49 -6.58 -4.24 -7.96
C ASP A 49 -7.26 -2.87 -7.95
N SER A 50 -7.77 -2.41 -9.09
CA SER A 50 -8.57 -1.18 -9.14
C SER A 50 -9.97 -1.35 -8.56
N THR A 51 -10.35 -2.57 -8.19
CA THR A 51 -11.69 -2.94 -7.72
C THR A 51 -11.61 -3.80 -6.46
N LEU A 52 -12.63 -3.69 -5.61
CA LEU A 52 -12.71 -4.37 -4.30
C LEU A 52 -12.89 -5.89 -4.38
N ASP A 53 -13.34 -6.39 -5.53
CA ASP A 53 -13.98 -7.69 -5.72
C ASP A 53 -13.11 -8.91 -5.36
N ARG A 54 -11.80 -8.87 -5.57
CA ARG A 54 -10.92 -10.04 -5.38
C ARG A 54 -10.46 -10.23 -3.95
N THR A 55 -10.10 -9.13 -3.27
CA THR A 55 -9.39 -9.17 -1.99
C THR A 55 -10.21 -8.64 -0.82
N THR A 56 -11.49 -8.32 -1.05
CA THR A 56 -12.38 -7.85 0.00
C THR A 56 -13.77 -8.46 -0.13
N ASN A 57 -14.65 -8.15 0.81
CA ASN A 57 -16.08 -8.45 0.71
C ASN A 57 -16.92 -7.33 0.04
N GLY A 58 -16.27 -6.31 -0.54
CA GLY A 58 -16.90 -5.25 -1.33
C GLY A 58 -16.92 -5.54 -2.82
N THR A 59 -17.47 -4.63 -3.62
CA THR A 59 -17.48 -4.72 -5.08
C THR A 59 -17.28 -3.34 -5.71
N GLY A 60 -16.70 -3.31 -6.90
CA GLY A 60 -16.58 -2.11 -7.72
C GLY A 60 -15.30 -1.30 -7.48
N PRO A 61 -15.14 -0.19 -8.22
CA PRO A 61 -13.91 0.60 -8.24
C PRO A 61 -13.57 1.23 -6.89
N VAL A 62 -12.31 1.17 -6.47
CA VAL A 62 -11.82 1.80 -5.23
C VAL A 62 -12.15 3.28 -5.16
N ASN A 63 -11.93 3.98 -6.28
CA ASN A 63 -12.11 5.43 -6.38
C ASN A 63 -13.60 5.88 -6.34
N ASN A 64 -14.55 4.95 -6.24
CA ASN A 64 -15.96 5.27 -6.00
C ASN A 64 -16.31 5.43 -4.51
N TYR A 65 -15.40 5.05 -3.60
CA TYR A 65 -15.64 5.03 -2.16
C TYR A 65 -14.69 5.98 -1.43
N THR A 66 -15.20 6.68 -0.41
CA THR A 66 -14.36 7.44 0.53
C THR A 66 -13.54 6.50 1.40
N LEU A 67 -12.46 7.00 2.01
CA LEU A 67 -11.68 6.20 2.97
C LEU A 67 -12.57 5.62 4.08
N SER A 68 -13.50 6.42 4.58
CA SER A 68 -14.43 6.00 5.64
C SER A 68 -15.36 4.85 5.22
N GLU A 69 -15.71 4.77 3.94
CA GLU A 69 -16.50 3.67 3.37
C GLU A 69 -15.62 2.45 3.11
N LEU A 70 -14.42 2.66 2.55
CA LEU A 70 -13.44 1.60 2.30
C LEU A 70 -13.05 0.84 3.58
N LYS A 71 -12.93 1.55 4.70
CA LYS A 71 -12.63 0.97 6.02
C LYS A 71 -13.70 0.02 6.56
N LYS A 72 -14.88 -0.05 5.96
CA LYS A 72 -15.97 -0.96 6.37
C LYS A 72 -15.84 -2.35 5.74
N TYR A 73 -15.04 -2.49 4.68
CA TYR A 73 -14.84 -3.78 4.02
C TYR A 73 -13.75 -4.60 4.71
N ASP A 74 -13.98 -5.90 4.78
CA ASP A 74 -13.02 -6.89 5.28
C ASP A 74 -12.09 -7.28 4.14
N ALA A 75 -10.80 -6.98 4.29
CA ALA A 75 -9.73 -7.29 3.33
C ALA A 75 -9.06 -8.66 3.59
N GLY A 76 -9.70 -9.49 4.43
CA GLY A 76 -9.27 -10.82 4.83
C GLY A 76 -8.98 -10.92 6.32
N LYS A 77 -9.46 -11.98 6.97
CA LYS A 77 -9.24 -12.29 8.39
C LYS A 77 -9.62 -11.13 9.34
N GLY A 78 -10.57 -10.28 8.96
CA GLY A 78 -11.00 -9.13 9.76
C GLY A 78 -10.12 -7.89 9.61
N GLU A 79 -9.10 -7.91 8.75
CA GLU A 79 -8.31 -6.74 8.41
C GLU A 79 -9.13 -5.76 7.57
N THR A 80 -8.76 -4.47 7.62
CA THR A 80 -9.32 -3.43 6.75
C THR A 80 -8.29 -2.99 5.73
N ILE A 81 -8.73 -2.40 4.61
CA ILE A 81 -7.84 -1.80 3.60
C ILE A 81 -6.98 -0.71 4.28
N PRO A 82 -5.64 -0.85 4.36
CA PRO A 82 -4.79 0.13 5.04
C PRO A 82 -4.68 1.44 4.28
N THR A 83 -4.33 2.52 4.99
CA THR A 83 -3.78 3.72 4.34
C THR A 83 -2.27 3.60 4.22
N LEU A 84 -1.66 4.36 3.30
CA LEU A 84 -0.20 4.43 3.21
C LEU A 84 0.43 4.95 4.52
N GLN A 85 -0.23 5.90 5.19
CA GLN A 85 0.21 6.39 6.51
C GLN A 85 0.31 5.28 7.56
N GLN A 86 -0.69 4.39 7.64
CA GLN A 86 -0.66 3.26 8.57
C GLN A 86 0.47 2.28 8.25
N VAL A 87 0.80 2.07 6.97
CA VAL A 87 1.93 1.22 6.58
C VAL A 87 3.26 1.86 6.95
N MET A 88 3.44 3.16 6.74
CA MET A 88 4.65 3.88 7.15
C MET A 88 4.84 3.85 8.67
N GLU A 89 3.76 4.03 9.45
CA GLU A 89 3.78 3.91 10.91
C GLU A 89 4.09 2.49 11.38
N LEU A 90 3.59 1.46 10.70
CA LEU A 90 3.87 0.07 11.05
C LEU A 90 5.34 -0.29 10.78
N THR A 91 5.83 0.08 9.59
CA THR A 91 7.20 -0.23 9.16
C THR A 91 8.24 0.58 9.93
N ASP A 92 7.96 1.84 10.26
CA ASP A 92 8.74 2.67 11.19
C ASP A 92 10.26 2.64 10.90
N LYS A 93 10.61 2.69 9.61
CA LYS A 93 11.99 2.57 9.09
C LYS A 93 12.75 1.29 9.46
N LYS A 94 12.07 0.26 9.99
CA LYS A 94 12.66 -1.04 10.36
C LYS A 94 12.89 -1.95 9.15
N VAL A 95 12.13 -1.73 8.08
CA VAL A 95 12.27 -2.37 6.77
C VAL A 95 12.14 -1.31 5.70
N SER A 96 12.76 -1.50 4.53
CA SER A 96 12.52 -0.61 3.40
C SER A 96 11.10 -0.79 2.85
N LEU A 97 10.51 0.28 2.35
CA LEU A 97 9.18 0.22 1.73
C LEU A 97 9.32 0.42 0.23
N VAL A 98 8.71 -0.46 -0.55
CA VAL A 98 8.60 -0.34 -2.00
C VAL A 98 7.14 -0.03 -2.33
N ILE A 99 6.88 1.16 -2.85
CA ILE A 99 5.52 1.63 -3.15
C ILE A 99 5.30 1.56 -4.66
N GLU A 100 4.40 0.68 -5.10
CA GLU A 100 3.96 0.63 -6.49
C GLU A 100 2.75 1.54 -6.75
N LEU A 101 2.92 2.51 -7.65
CA LEU A 101 1.83 3.38 -8.09
C LEU A 101 0.99 2.69 -9.17
N LYS A 102 -0.29 2.42 -8.88
CA LYS A 102 -1.21 1.74 -9.80
C LYS A 102 -2.02 2.67 -10.69
N GLU A 103 -2.15 3.95 -10.31
CA GLU A 103 -2.93 4.92 -11.07
C GLU A 103 -2.35 6.33 -11.02
N LYS A 104 -2.83 7.18 -11.92
CA LYS A 104 -2.46 8.60 -12.00
C LYS A 104 -2.93 9.38 -10.78
N ASP A 105 -2.28 10.52 -10.56
CA ASP A 105 -2.56 11.48 -9.49
C ASP A 105 -2.17 10.98 -8.09
N THR A 106 -1.58 9.79 -7.98
CA THR A 106 -1.01 9.25 -6.74
C THR A 106 0.37 9.83 -6.45
N GLU A 107 1.14 10.15 -7.49
CA GLU A 107 2.58 10.45 -7.41
C GLU A 107 2.88 11.56 -6.39
N LYS A 108 2.22 12.71 -6.55
CA LYS A 108 2.47 13.90 -5.72
C LYS A 108 2.08 13.65 -4.27
N ILE A 109 0.95 13.01 -4.04
CA ILE A 109 0.43 12.73 -2.69
C ILE A 109 1.36 11.74 -1.98
N VAL A 110 1.82 10.70 -2.67
CA VAL A 110 2.81 9.75 -2.14
C VAL A 110 4.12 10.46 -1.79
N VAL A 111 4.67 11.29 -2.68
CA VAL A 111 5.89 12.06 -2.41
C VAL A 111 5.73 13.00 -1.22
N GLU A 112 4.60 13.70 -1.12
CA GLU A 112 4.30 14.57 0.02
C GLU A 112 4.23 13.79 1.33
N GLN A 113 3.60 12.61 1.32
CA GLN A 113 3.54 11.73 2.48
C GLN A 113 4.91 11.19 2.89
N ILE A 114 5.75 10.78 1.92
CA ILE A 114 7.14 10.35 2.17
C ILE A 114 7.94 11.47 2.86
N LYS A 115 7.89 12.69 2.30
CA LYS A 115 8.59 13.86 2.87
C LYS A 115 8.09 14.24 4.25
N LYS A 116 6.76 14.22 4.44
CA LYS A 116 6.13 14.52 5.74
C LYS A 116 6.58 13.53 6.83
N ASN A 117 6.74 12.25 6.48
CA ASN A 117 7.18 11.20 7.40
C ASN A 117 8.72 11.09 7.50
N LYS A 118 9.46 11.86 6.70
CA LYS A 118 10.94 11.90 6.69
C LYS A 118 11.56 10.51 6.45
N ILE A 119 11.03 9.76 5.48
CA ILE A 119 11.45 8.39 5.16
C ILE A 119 12.11 8.27 3.78
N GLU A 120 12.52 9.39 3.17
CA GLU A 120 13.06 9.48 1.81
C GLU A 120 14.17 8.46 1.54
N ASP A 121 15.07 8.26 2.50
CA ASP A 121 16.22 7.36 2.38
C ASP A 121 15.88 5.87 2.53
N ASN A 122 14.62 5.53 2.82
CA ASN A 122 14.17 4.17 3.09
C ASN A 122 12.94 3.75 2.26
N VAL A 123 12.64 4.49 1.19
CA VAL A 123 11.52 4.20 0.28
C VAL A 123 11.99 4.14 -1.16
N TYR A 124 11.46 3.17 -1.89
CA TYR A 124 11.54 3.09 -3.35
C TYR A 124 10.14 3.27 -3.92
N VAL A 125 10.01 4.09 -4.96
CA VAL A 125 8.74 4.26 -5.69
C VAL A 125 8.90 3.65 -7.07
N ILE A 126 7.98 2.75 -7.43
CA ILE A 126 7.98 2.01 -8.69
C ILE A 126 6.61 2.13 -9.37
N SER A 127 6.53 1.85 -10.68
CA SER A 127 5.27 1.74 -11.40
C SER A 127 5.47 1.11 -12.78
N PHE A 128 4.49 0.36 -13.26
CA PHE A 128 4.40 -0.02 -14.68
C PHE A 128 3.93 1.14 -15.58
N TRP A 129 3.35 2.19 -15.00
CA TRP A 129 2.95 3.39 -15.72
C TRP A 129 4.16 4.34 -15.77
N HIS A 130 5.06 4.11 -16.74
CA HIS A 130 6.36 4.78 -16.87
C HIS A 130 6.36 6.31 -16.77
N ARG A 131 5.22 6.98 -16.99
CA ARG A 131 5.10 8.44 -16.84
C ARG A 131 4.97 8.88 -15.39
N LEU A 132 4.42 8.04 -14.51
CA LEU A 132 4.21 8.38 -13.10
C LEU A 132 5.55 8.55 -12.38
N VAL A 133 6.49 7.62 -12.58
CA VAL A 133 7.81 7.66 -11.93
C VAL A 133 8.62 8.92 -12.32
N LYS A 134 8.33 9.56 -13.47
CA LYS A 134 8.98 10.82 -13.86
C LYS A 134 8.53 12.03 -13.04
N ASN A 135 7.43 11.88 -12.28
CA ASN A 135 6.84 12.94 -11.46
C ASN A 135 7.15 12.75 -9.96
N VAL A 136 7.96 11.75 -9.60
CA VAL A 136 8.33 11.40 -8.22
C VAL A 136 9.63 12.09 -7.83
#